data_AF-A0A943FYH0-F1
#
_entry.id   AF-A0A943FYH0-F1
#
_cell.length_a   1.000
_cell.length_b   1.000
_cell.length_c   1.000
_cell.angle_alpha   90.00
_cell.angle_beta   90.00
_cell.angle_gamma   90.00
#
_symmetry.space_group_name_H-M   'P 1'
#
loop_
_entity.id
_entity.type
_entity.pdbx_description
1 polymer ?
#
loop_
_entity_poly.entity_id
_entity_poly.type
_entity_poly.pdbx_seq_one_letter_code
_entity_poly.pdbx_strand_id
1 'polypeptide(L)'
;MSSLSNARAQLDAWEAKKPESYTSQYKDKIDGVMGKLDGMKDFSYDPTRDAAYEQYKNSYTRQAKLANENAQANASAISGGYGSSYGTQAGQSAYQNAMAGLSNATNSLYSQALNQYTQKKSDLQNQLSGYQQAEAQDYEKYQTNYQNWENQRNYYQSAYNQAASESQAKKSRSTGIFGTILSVAASLLPFLL
;
A
#
# COMPACT_ATOMS: atom_id res chain seq x y z
N MET A 1 39.59 -2.38 36.41
CA MET A 1 39.32 -1.85 35.05
C MET A 1 39.25 -0.33 35.12
N SER A 2 39.81 0.40 34.15
CA SER A 2 39.79 1.87 34.13
C SER A 2 38.46 2.40 33.57
N SER A 3 38.08 3.65 33.91
CA SER A 3 36.88 4.31 33.35
C SER A 3 36.87 4.31 31.82
N LEU A 4 38.06 4.46 31.21
CA LEU A 4 38.27 4.38 29.77
C LEU A 4 37.92 3.00 29.19
N SER A 5 38.41 1.92 29.81
CA SER A 5 38.13 0.55 29.34
C SER A 5 36.63 0.21 29.43
N ASN A 6 35.95 0.67 30.48
CA ASN A 6 34.52 0.46 30.65
C ASN A 6 33.70 1.28 29.63
N ALA A 7 34.10 2.52 29.36
CA ALA A 7 33.44 3.36 28.36
C ALA A 7 33.61 2.80 26.95
N ARG A 8 34.79 2.22 26.64
CA ARG A 8 35.05 1.56 25.36
C ARG A 8 34.17 0.32 25.17
N ALA A 9 34.10 -0.54 26.19
CA ALA A 9 33.27 -1.75 26.13
C ALA A 9 31.77 -1.42 25.96
N GLN A 10 31.28 -0.35 26.58
CA GLN A 10 29.89 0.10 26.41
C GLN A 10 29.61 0.63 25.00
N LEU A 11 30.55 1.39 24.43
CA LEU A 11 30.44 1.84 23.04
C LEU A 11 30.43 0.66 22.07
N ASP A 12 31.39 -0.26 22.17
CA ASP A 12 31.48 -1.44 21.30
C ASP A 12 30.21 -2.31 21.42
N ALA A 13 29.69 -2.50 22.63
CA ALA A 13 28.45 -3.24 22.87
C ALA A 13 27.22 -2.55 22.27
N TRP A 14 27.20 -1.21 22.20
CA TRP A 14 26.11 -0.47 21.58
C TRP A 14 26.22 -0.44 20.05
N GLU A 15 27.43 -0.32 19.52
CA GLU A 15 27.69 -0.41 18.08
C GLU A 15 27.26 -1.77 17.51
N ALA A 16 27.44 -2.85 18.27
CA ALA A 16 26.96 -4.18 17.91
C ALA A 16 25.42 -4.29 17.80
N LYS A 17 24.66 -3.34 18.37
CA LYS A 17 23.19 -3.28 18.30
C LYS A 17 22.67 -2.44 17.11
N LYS A 18 23.52 -2.16 16.12
CA LYS A 18 23.13 -1.40 14.93
C LYS A 18 21.93 -2.06 14.25
N PRO A 19 20.85 -1.30 13.94
CA PRO A 19 19.76 -1.82 13.12
C PRO A 19 20.28 -2.31 11.77
N GLU A 20 19.77 -3.46 11.32
CA GLU A 20 20.03 -3.98 9.98
C GLU A 20 19.49 -3.02 8.90
N SER A 21 19.93 -3.19 7.66
CA SER A 21 19.38 -2.39 6.55
C SER A 21 17.88 -2.62 6.40
N TYR A 22 17.15 -1.52 6.15
CA TYR A 22 15.71 -1.59 5.90
C TYR A 22 15.38 -2.53 4.74
N THR A 23 14.39 -3.41 4.96
CA THR A 23 13.81 -4.29 3.96
C THR A 23 12.30 -4.17 4.02
N SER A 24 11.70 -3.69 2.94
CA SER A 24 10.25 -3.52 2.84
C SER A 24 9.52 -4.85 2.94
N GLN A 25 8.56 -4.94 3.86
CA GLN A 25 7.65 -6.09 3.98
C GLN A 25 6.44 -5.99 3.04
N TYR A 26 6.17 -4.79 2.51
CA TYR A 26 5.00 -4.50 1.70
C TYR A 26 5.30 -4.42 0.21
N LYS A 27 6.57 -4.38 -0.20
CA LYS A 27 6.98 -4.27 -1.60
C LYS A 27 6.26 -5.26 -2.52
N ASP A 28 6.30 -6.56 -2.21
CA ASP A 28 5.66 -7.57 -3.05
C ASP A 28 4.13 -7.42 -3.10
N LYS A 29 3.52 -6.91 -2.02
CA LYS A 29 2.07 -6.67 -1.95
C LYS A 29 1.68 -5.46 -2.79
N ILE A 30 2.48 -4.38 -2.71
CA ILE A 30 2.33 -3.17 -3.53
C ILE A 30 2.47 -3.54 -5.01
N ASP A 31 3.56 -4.20 -5.39
CA ASP A 31 3.84 -4.63 -6.76
C ASP A 31 2.72 -5.56 -7.27
N GLY A 32 2.24 -6.47 -6.42
CA GLY A 32 1.14 -7.38 -6.75
C GLY A 32 -0.19 -6.67 -7.03
N VAL A 33 -0.53 -5.62 -6.28
CA VAL A 33 -1.75 -4.83 -6.50
C VAL A 33 -1.59 -3.93 -7.72
N MET A 34 -0.42 -3.30 -7.90
CA MET A 34 -0.11 -2.50 -9.09
C MET A 34 -0.22 -3.36 -10.36
N GLY A 35 0.36 -4.57 -10.37
CA GLY A 35 0.24 -5.47 -11.52
C GLY A 35 -1.21 -5.90 -11.81
N LYS A 36 -2.07 -6.02 -10.79
CA LYS A 36 -3.51 -6.26 -10.99
C LYS A 36 -4.21 -5.06 -11.61
N LEU A 37 -3.89 -3.83 -11.17
CA LEU A 37 -4.42 -2.60 -11.74
C LEU A 37 -3.98 -2.39 -13.19
N ASP A 38 -2.70 -2.63 -13.49
CA ASP A 38 -2.16 -2.53 -14.85
C ASP A 38 -2.72 -3.61 -15.77
N GLY A 39 -2.98 -4.80 -15.23
CA GLY A 39 -3.62 -5.90 -15.93
C GLY A 39 -5.14 -5.75 -16.11
N MET A 40 -5.77 -4.74 -15.49
CA MET A 40 -7.19 -4.46 -15.74
C MET A 40 -7.36 -3.85 -17.13
N LYS A 41 -7.93 -4.64 -18.04
CA LYS A 41 -8.38 -4.16 -19.35
C LYS A 41 -9.48 -3.11 -19.19
N ASP A 42 -9.58 -2.21 -20.16
CA ASP A 42 -10.68 -1.26 -20.24
C ASP A 42 -12.02 -1.97 -20.16
N PHE A 43 -12.98 -1.28 -19.53
CA PHE A 43 -14.32 -1.81 -19.40
C PHE A 43 -14.92 -2.08 -20.78
N SER A 44 -15.31 -3.33 -21.00
CA SER A 44 -16.01 -3.77 -22.19
C SER A 44 -17.09 -4.76 -21.76
N TYR A 45 -18.32 -4.50 -22.20
CA TYR A 45 -19.46 -5.36 -21.94
C TYR A 45 -20.02 -5.88 -23.25
N ASP A 46 -20.01 -7.21 -23.39
CA ASP A 46 -20.59 -7.92 -24.53
C ASP A 46 -21.81 -8.71 -24.04
N PRO A 47 -23.05 -8.23 -24.32
CA PRO A 47 -24.26 -8.90 -23.86
C PRO A 47 -24.39 -10.32 -24.43
N THR A 48 -23.86 -10.60 -25.63
CA THR A 48 -23.98 -11.93 -26.25
C THR A 48 -23.13 -12.99 -25.57
N ARG A 49 -22.17 -12.57 -24.75
CA ARG A 49 -21.33 -13.44 -23.92
C ARG A 49 -21.83 -13.55 -22.49
N ASP A 50 -22.90 -12.82 -22.14
CA ASP A 50 -23.55 -12.88 -20.84
C ASP A 50 -24.69 -13.91 -20.88
N ALA A 51 -24.54 -14.98 -20.08
CA ALA A 51 -25.54 -16.05 -19.99
C ALA A 51 -26.89 -15.54 -19.47
N ALA A 52 -26.90 -14.53 -18.59
CA ALA A 52 -28.13 -13.92 -18.10
C ALA A 52 -28.82 -13.13 -19.21
N TYR A 53 -28.07 -12.40 -20.03
CA TYR A 53 -28.62 -11.71 -21.20
C TYR A 53 -29.25 -12.69 -22.19
N GLU A 54 -28.59 -13.79 -22.54
CA GLU A 54 -29.14 -14.79 -23.44
C GLU A 54 -30.41 -15.44 -22.88
N GLN A 55 -30.46 -15.69 -21.56
CA GLN A 55 -31.67 -16.16 -20.89
C GLN A 55 -32.81 -15.14 -20.98
N TYR A 56 -32.53 -13.86 -20.71
CA TYR A 56 -33.52 -12.79 -20.83
C TYR A 56 -34.02 -12.66 -22.26
N LYS A 57 -33.12 -12.61 -23.24
CA LYS A 57 -33.46 -12.52 -24.67
C LYS A 57 -34.39 -13.64 -25.09
N ASN A 58 -34.09 -14.88 -24.74
CA ASN A 58 -34.94 -16.03 -25.07
C ASN A 58 -36.33 -15.93 -24.40
N SER A 59 -36.38 -15.52 -23.13
CA SER A 59 -37.64 -15.34 -22.39
C SER A 59 -38.49 -14.22 -22.98
N TYR A 60 -37.92 -13.04 -23.20
CA TYR A 60 -38.62 -11.89 -23.77
C TYR A 60 -39.06 -12.14 -25.21
N THR A 61 -38.26 -12.83 -26.02
CA THR A 61 -38.65 -13.19 -27.39
C THR A 61 -39.86 -14.12 -27.39
N ARG A 62 -39.87 -15.12 -26.49
CA ARG A 62 -41.03 -16.01 -26.32
C ARG A 62 -42.26 -15.24 -25.82
N GLN A 63 -42.11 -14.37 -24.83
CA GLN A 63 -43.21 -13.57 -24.30
C GLN A 63 -43.76 -12.59 -25.33
N ALA A 64 -42.90 -11.93 -26.12
CA ALA A 64 -43.31 -11.02 -27.18
C ALA A 64 -44.09 -11.76 -28.27
N LYS A 65 -43.65 -12.96 -28.64
CA LYS A 65 -44.37 -13.82 -29.58
C LYS A 65 -45.75 -14.21 -29.03
N LEU A 66 -45.83 -14.64 -27.78
CA LEU A 66 -47.11 -14.96 -27.13
C LEU A 66 -48.02 -13.73 -27.01
N ALA A 67 -47.46 -12.55 -26.68
CA ALA A 67 -48.23 -11.30 -26.60
C ALA A 67 -48.76 -10.86 -27.97
N ASN A 68 -47.95 -11.05 -29.03
CA ASN A 68 -48.36 -10.82 -30.41
C ASN A 68 -49.51 -11.75 -30.82
N GLU A 69 -49.36 -13.06 -30.58
CA GLU A 69 -50.38 -14.07 -30.86
C GLU A 69 -51.67 -13.80 -30.09
N ASN A 70 -51.58 -13.49 -28.80
CA ASN A 70 -52.73 -13.17 -27.95
C ASN A 70 -53.45 -11.88 -28.41
N ALA A 71 -52.71 -10.83 -28.76
CA ALA A 71 -53.30 -9.59 -29.25
C ALA A 71 -53.96 -9.77 -30.63
N GLN A 72 -53.36 -10.56 -31.52
CA GLN A 72 -53.96 -10.93 -32.80
C GLN A 72 -55.22 -11.78 -32.62
N ALA A 73 -55.18 -12.78 -31.74
CA ALA A 73 -56.31 -13.65 -31.43
C ALA A 73 -57.46 -12.86 -30.80
N ASN A 74 -57.16 -11.97 -29.85
CA ASN A 74 -58.16 -11.11 -29.21
C ASN A 74 -58.79 -10.13 -30.23
N ALA A 75 -57.99 -9.51 -31.08
CA ALA A 75 -58.50 -8.64 -32.13
C ALA A 75 -59.34 -9.40 -33.18
N SER A 76 -58.97 -10.64 -33.51
CA SER A 76 -59.73 -11.49 -34.43
C SER A 76 -61.05 -11.97 -33.81
N ALA A 77 -61.07 -12.21 -32.50
CA ALA A 77 -62.31 -12.53 -31.76
C ALA A 77 -63.28 -11.34 -31.75
N ILE A 78 -62.76 -10.11 -31.57
CA ILE A 78 -63.56 -8.88 -31.61
C ILE A 78 -64.07 -8.58 -33.02
N SER A 79 -63.28 -8.85 -34.07
CA SER A 79 -63.68 -8.63 -35.47
C SER A 79 -64.54 -9.77 -36.06
N GLY A 80 -64.91 -10.78 -35.26
CA GLY A 80 -65.75 -11.89 -35.72
C GLY A 80 -65.06 -12.85 -36.70
N GLY A 81 -63.73 -13.00 -36.60
CA GLY A 81 -62.94 -13.93 -37.42
C GLY A 81 -62.45 -13.37 -38.75
N TYR A 82 -62.82 -12.14 -39.12
CA TYR A 82 -62.19 -11.45 -40.23
C TYR A 82 -60.82 -10.92 -39.80
N GLY A 83 -59.76 -11.54 -40.33
CA GLY A 83 -58.36 -11.15 -40.08
C GLY A 83 -58.14 -9.69 -40.44
N SER A 84 -58.22 -8.83 -39.43
CA SER A 84 -58.17 -7.37 -39.60
C SER A 84 -56.73 -6.88 -39.53
N SER A 85 -56.40 -5.88 -40.35
CA SER A 85 -55.18 -5.06 -40.21
C SER A 85 -55.00 -4.56 -38.77
N TYR A 86 -56.11 -4.35 -38.05
CA TYR A 86 -56.15 -4.00 -36.64
C TYR A 86 -55.50 -5.06 -35.74
N GLY A 87 -55.76 -6.35 -35.95
CA GLY A 87 -55.16 -7.42 -35.14
C GLY A 87 -53.67 -7.59 -35.38
N THR A 88 -53.26 -7.44 -36.64
CA THR A 88 -51.83 -7.42 -37.00
C THR A 88 -51.10 -6.26 -36.32
N GLN A 89 -51.68 -5.06 -36.34
CA GLN A 89 -51.11 -3.87 -35.73
C GLN A 89 -51.09 -3.93 -34.19
N ALA A 90 -52.15 -4.43 -33.56
CA ALA A 90 -52.20 -4.65 -32.12
C ALA A 90 -51.15 -5.67 -31.65
N GLY A 91 -50.97 -6.76 -32.41
CA GLY A 91 -49.92 -7.75 -32.15
C GLY A 91 -48.51 -7.17 -32.30
N GLN A 92 -48.27 -6.37 -33.33
CA GLN A 92 -46.97 -5.72 -33.53
C GLN A 92 -46.64 -4.75 -32.38
N SER A 93 -47.62 -3.97 -31.92
CA SER A 93 -47.45 -3.07 -30.76
C SER A 93 -47.15 -3.84 -29.47
N ALA A 94 -47.87 -4.95 -29.20
CA ALA A 94 -47.61 -5.80 -28.04
C ALA A 94 -46.21 -6.45 -28.09
N TYR A 95 -45.77 -6.90 -29.27
CA TYR A 95 -44.42 -7.42 -29.50
C TYR A 95 -43.35 -6.35 -29.21
N GLN A 96 -43.53 -5.14 -29.74
CA GLN A 96 -42.60 -4.03 -29.53
C GLN A 96 -42.48 -3.63 -28.05
N ASN A 97 -43.60 -3.59 -27.31
CA ASN A 97 -43.59 -3.32 -25.88
C ASN A 97 -42.85 -4.41 -25.09
N ALA A 98 -43.07 -5.69 -25.40
CA ALA A 98 -42.34 -6.79 -24.77
C ALA A 98 -40.84 -6.74 -25.09
N MET A 99 -40.45 -6.33 -26.31
CA MET A 99 -39.05 -6.13 -26.69
C MET A 99 -38.40 -4.91 -26.01
N ALA A 100 -39.16 -3.87 -25.68
CA ALA A 100 -38.64 -2.74 -24.90
C ALA A 100 -38.17 -3.17 -23.48
N GLY A 101 -38.83 -4.17 -22.88
CA GLY A 101 -38.41 -4.78 -21.62
C GLY A 101 -37.02 -5.43 -21.68
N LEU A 102 -36.69 -6.08 -22.81
CA LEU A 102 -35.36 -6.66 -23.05
C LEU A 102 -34.28 -5.58 -23.13
N SER A 103 -34.55 -4.44 -23.77
CA SER A 103 -33.63 -3.30 -23.81
C SER A 103 -33.31 -2.78 -22.40
N ASN A 104 -34.33 -2.64 -21.55
CA ASN A 104 -34.14 -2.24 -20.15
C ASN A 104 -33.32 -3.26 -19.34
N ALA A 105 -33.56 -4.57 -19.53
CA ALA A 105 -32.75 -5.61 -18.90
C ALA A 105 -31.28 -5.54 -19.35
N THR A 106 -31.03 -5.27 -20.64
CA THR A 106 -29.69 -5.10 -21.19
C THR A 106 -28.95 -3.92 -20.55
N ASN A 107 -29.63 -2.78 -20.42
CA ASN A 107 -29.08 -1.59 -19.77
C ASN A 107 -28.77 -1.86 -18.30
N SER A 108 -29.61 -2.63 -17.61
CA SER A 108 -29.37 -3.04 -16.21
C SER A 108 -28.13 -3.92 -16.09
N LEU A 109 -27.97 -4.94 -16.94
CA LEU A 109 -26.80 -5.82 -16.93
C LEU A 109 -25.51 -5.07 -17.25
N TYR A 110 -25.54 -4.18 -18.24
CA TYR A 110 -24.41 -3.27 -18.53
C TYR A 110 -24.03 -2.45 -17.29
N SER A 111 -25.03 -1.84 -16.63
CA SER A 111 -24.81 -1.01 -15.44
C SER A 111 -24.23 -1.83 -14.28
N GLN A 112 -24.70 -3.06 -14.09
CA GLN A 112 -24.18 -3.98 -13.09
C GLN A 112 -22.71 -4.36 -13.39
N ALA A 113 -22.40 -4.71 -14.63
CA ALA A 113 -21.04 -5.04 -15.04
C ALA A 113 -20.09 -3.84 -14.84
N LEU A 114 -20.54 -2.63 -15.20
CA LEU A 114 -19.79 -1.39 -15.01
C LEU A 114 -19.56 -1.11 -13.52
N ASN A 115 -20.58 -1.30 -12.69
CA ASN A 115 -20.48 -1.14 -11.25
C ASN A 115 -19.48 -2.13 -10.65
N GLN A 116 -19.54 -3.41 -11.02
CA GLN A 116 -18.58 -4.41 -10.55
C GLN A 116 -17.14 -4.08 -10.97
N TYR A 117 -16.95 -3.66 -12.22
CA TYR A 117 -15.65 -3.21 -12.72
C TYR A 117 -15.10 -2.03 -11.91
N THR A 118 -15.95 -1.02 -11.68
CA THR A 118 -15.59 0.19 -10.94
C THR A 118 -15.29 -0.12 -9.48
N GLN A 119 -16.10 -0.97 -8.83
CA GLN A 119 -15.87 -1.44 -7.46
C GLN A 119 -14.55 -2.17 -7.35
N LYS A 120 -14.28 -3.15 -8.23
CA LYS A 120 -13.01 -3.88 -8.24
C LYS A 120 -11.81 -2.96 -8.41
N LYS A 121 -11.90 -1.97 -9.30
CA LYS A 121 -10.85 -0.97 -9.49
C LYS A 121 -10.62 -0.16 -8.21
N SER A 122 -11.70 0.32 -7.60
CA SER A 122 -11.66 1.08 -6.33
C SER A 122 -11.05 0.25 -5.19
N ASP A 123 -11.44 -1.01 -5.04
CA ASP A 123 -10.92 -1.90 -4.01
C ASP A 123 -9.41 -2.12 -4.14
N LEU A 124 -8.93 -2.33 -5.38
CA LEU A 124 -7.50 -2.44 -5.64
C LEU A 124 -6.76 -1.13 -5.34
N GLN A 125 -7.32 0.03 -5.70
CA GLN A 125 -6.74 1.33 -5.36
C GLN A 125 -6.68 1.57 -3.85
N ASN A 126 -7.73 1.18 -3.12
CA ASN A 126 -7.77 1.25 -1.65
C ASN A 126 -6.74 0.32 -1.01
N GLN A 127 -6.60 -0.91 -1.51
CA GLN A 127 -5.56 -1.84 -1.05
C GLN A 127 -4.15 -1.29 -1.29
N LEU A 128 -3.90 -0.71 -2.48
CA LEU A 128 -2.62 -0.11 -2.81
C LEU A 128 -2.28 1.04 -1.84
N SER A 129 -3.23 1.95 -1.63
CA SER A 129 -3.07 3.07 -0.67
C SER A 129 -2.80 2.56 0.74
N GLY A 130 -3.52 1.52 1.19
CA GLY A 130 -3.30 0.90 2.49
C GLY A 130 -1.88 0.31 2.64
N TYR A 131 -1.38 -0.40 1.63
CA TYR A 131 -0.02 -0.94 1.66
C TYR A 131 1.06 0.14 1.58
N GLN A 132 0.85 1.20 0.80
CA GLN A 132 1.78 2.34 0.73
C GLN A 132 1.85 3.09 2.07
N GLN A 133 0.73 3.25 2.77
CA GLN A 133 0.70 3.84 4.10
C GLN A 133 1.42 2.95 5.12
N ALA A 134 1.20 1.64 5.07
CA ALA A 134 1.87 0.69 5.95
C ALA A 134 3.39 0.68 5.72
N GLU A 135 3.83 0.75 4.45
CA GLU A 135 5.23 0.87 4.06
C GLU A 135 5.86 2.17 4.59
N ALA A 136 5.18 3.31 4.43
CA ALA A 136 5.66 4.58 4.95
C ALA A 136 5.83 4.55 6.48
N GLN A 137 4.86 3.98 7.21
CA GLN A 137 4.94 3.84 8.66
C GLN A 137 6.06 2.88 9.10
N ASP A 138 6.26 1.78 8.37
CA ASP A 138 7.33 0.83 8.69
C ASP A 138 8.71 1.44 8.47
N TYR A 139 8.88 2.17 7.36
CA TYR A 139 10.09 2.92 7.07
C TYR A 139 10.35 4.04 8.10
N GLU A 140 9.31 4.76 8.52
CA GLU A 140 9.43 5.79 9.57
C GLU A 140 9.87 5.19 10.91
N LYS A 141 9.33 4.02 11.28
CA LYS A 141 9.78 3.28 12.48
C LYS A 141 11.23 2.85 12.36
N TYR A 142 11.64 2.34 11.20
CA TYR A 142 13.03 2.01 10.92
C TYR A 142 13.94 3.23 11.08
N GLN A 143 13.58 4.38 10.47
CA GLN A 143 14.34 5.61 10.59
C GLN A 143 14.44 6.08 12.04
N THR A 144 13.34 6.02 12.78
CA THR A 144 13.31 6.36 14.21
C THR A 144 14.22 5.45 15.02
N ASN A 145 14.18 4.14 14.79
CA ASN A 145 15.04 3.17 15.47
C ASN A 145 16.52 3.41 15.15
N TYR A 146 16.83 3.73 13.89
CA TYR A 146 18.17 4.08 13.45
C TYR A 146 18.68 5.37 14.12
N GLN A 147 17.87 6.43 14.13
CA GLN A 147 18.19 7.68 14.81
C GLN A 147 18.39 7.49 16.32
N ASN A 148 17.56 6.68 16.97
CA ASN A 148 17.72 6.34 18.39
C ASN A 148 19.03 5.59 18.65
N TRP A 149 19.37 4.63 17.78
CA TRP A 149 20.65 3.93 17.85
C TRP A 149 21.82 4.91 17.69
N GLU A 150 21.77 5.81 16.72
CA GLU A 150 22.82 6.79 16.45
C GLU A 150 22.98 7.78 17.61
N ASN A 151 21.88 8.30 18.16
CA ASN A 151 21.89 9.20 19.32
C ASN A 151 22.56 8.54 20.54
N GLN A 152 22.19 7.30 20.83
CA GLN A 152 22.76 6.57 21.96
C GLN A 152 24.23 6.18 21.71
N ARG A 153 24.61 5.89 20.46
CA ARG A 153 26.02 5.70 20.08
C ARG A 153 26.83 6.97 20.32
N ASN A 154 26.31 8.12 19.91
CA ASN A 154 26.95 9.42 20.10
C ASN A 154 27.10 9.76 21.59
N TYR A 155 26.13 9.40 22.42
CA TYR A 155 26.24 9.49 23.88
C TYR A 155 27.42 8.65 24.41
N TYR A 156 27.51 7.35 24.05
CA TYR A 156 28.61 6.49 24.49
C TYR A 156 29.97 6.93 23.95
N GLN A 157 30.01 7.44 22.71
CA GLN A 157 31.22 8.00 22.11
C GLN A 157 31.70 9.23 22.88
N SER A 158 30.77 10.10 23.29
CA SER A 158 31.08 11.29 24.08
C SER A 158 31.62 10.91 25.47
N ALA A 159 30.99 9.93 26.13
CA ALA A 159 31.46 9.40 27.41
C ALA A 159 32.87 8.77 27.30
N TYR A 160 33.14 8.05 26.20
CA TYR A 160 34.47 7.52 25.91
C TYR A 160 35.50 8.64 25.71
N ASN A 161 35.19 9.66 24.91
CA ASN A 161 36.08 10.80 24.65
C ASN A 161 36.40 11.56 25.95
N GLN A 162 35.42 11.71 26.84
CA GLN A 162 35.60 12.33 28.15
C GLN A 162 36.53 11.49 29.04
N ALA A 163 36.28 10.18 29.15
CA ALA A 163 37.14 9.28 29.92
C ALA A 163 38.58 9.22 29.38
N ALA A 164 38.76 9.33 28.05
CA ALA A 164 40.07 9.38 27.41
C ALA A 164 40.81 10.68 27.79
N SER A 165 40.13 11.82 27.71
CA SER A 165 40.66 13.13 28.10
C SER A 165 41.07 13.16 29.58
N GLU A 166 40.24 12.61 30.48
CA GLU A 166 40.55 12.52 31.91
C GLU A 166 41.76 11.61 32.19
N SER A 167 41.84 10.47 31.50
CA SER A 167 42.98 9.56 31.64
C SER A 167 44.29 10.20 31.17
N GLN A 168 44.25 10.98 30.08
CA GLN A 168 45.40 11.76 29.62
C GLN A 168 45.79 12.84 30.64
N ALA A 169 44.82 13.60 31.16
CA ALA A 169 45.07 14.64 32.16
C ALA A 169 45.69 14.07 33.45
N LYS A 170 45.21 12.91 33.94
CA LYS A 170 45.80 12.21 35.10
C LYS A 170 47.24 11.79 34.83
N LYS A 171 47.52 11.26 33.64
CA LYS A 171 48.87 10.86 33.24
C LYS A 171 49.80 12.09 33.23
N SER A 172 49.41 13.18 32.58
CA SER A 172 50.20 14.43 32.53
C SER A 172 50.45 15.06 33.91
N ARG A 173 49.45 15.05 34.80
CA ARG A 173 49.62 15.51 36.20
C ARG A 173 50.58 14.61 36.97
N SER A 174 50.49 13.29 36.80
CA SER A 174 51.41 12.34 37.42
C SER A 174 52.86 12.54 36.93
N THR A 175 53.09 12.67 35.63
CA THR A 175 54.46 12.92 35.11
C THR A 175 55.00 14.28 35.56
N GLY A 176 54.15 15.30 35.70
CA GLY A 176 54.56 16.62 36.19
C GLY A 176 54.91 16.66 37.68
N ILE A 177 54.34 15.78 38.52
CA ILE A 177 54.67 15.69 39.95
C ILE A 177 55.90 14.80 40.19
N PHE A 178 56.07 13.71 39.44
CA PHE A 178 57.24 12.83 39.55
C PHE A 178 58.49 13.35 38.83
N GLY A 179 58.36 14.31 37.89
CA GLY A 179 59.48 14.93 37.18
C GLY A 179 60.28 15.98 37.96
N THR A 180 59.90 16.29 39.20
CA THR A 180 60.51 17.37 40.00
C THR A 180 61.37 16.86 41.16
N ILE A 181 62.08 15.76 40.98
CA ILE A 181 63.12 15.31 41.92
C ILE A 181 64.40 15.02 41.15
N LEU A 182 65.26 16.04 41.03
CA LEU A 182 66.72 16.06 40.76
C LEU A 182 67.00 17.50 40.28
N SER A 183 67.67 18.41 40.99
CA SER A 183 68.84 18.28 41.85
C SER A 183 68.91 19.43 42.87
N VAL A 184 68.98 19.12 44.16
CA VAL A 184 69.51 20.04 45.18
C VAL A 184 70.61 19.28 45.91
N ALA A 185 71.87 19.47 45.52
CA ALA A 185 73.03 19.18 46.38
C ALA A 185 74.33 19.76 45.82
N ALA A 186 75.04 20.48 46.71
CA ALA A 186 76.45 20.90 46.68
C ALA A 186 76.82 22.06 45.71
N SER A 187 77.51 23.13 46.09
CA SER A 187 78.08 23.58 47.37
C SER A 187 78.68 24.99 47.17
N LEU A 188 78.53 25.83 48.19
CA LEU A 188 79.35 26.98 48.64
C LEU A 188 80.57 27.45 47.77
N LEU A 189 80.58 28.75 47.45
CA LEU A 189 81.64 29.76 47.16
C LEU A 189 83.12 29.40 47.47
N PRO A 190 84.19 30.02 46.86
CA PRO A 190 84.31 31.46 46.56
C PRO A 190 85.14 31.92 45.31
N PHE A 191 85.13 33.25 45.09
CA PHE A 191 86.03 34.14 44.32
C PHE A 191 87.43 33.61 43.91
N LEU A 192 87.88 33.96 42.70
CA LEU A 192 89.19 34.63 42.42
C LEU A 192 89.40 34.93 40.92
N LEU A 193 89.74 36.20 40.65
CA LEU A 193 90.51 36.81 39.55
C LEU A 193 90.18 36.50 38.08
#